data_AF-A0A4Y7U5Z7-F1
#
_entry.id   AF-A0A4Y7U5Z7-F1
#
_cell.length_a   1.000
_cell.length_b   1.000
_cell.length_c   1.000
_cell.angle_alpha   90.00
_cell.angle_beta   90.00
_cell.angle_gamma   90.00
#
_symmetry.space_group_name_H-M   'P 1'
#
loop_
_entity.id
_entity.type
_entity.pdbx_description
1 polymer ?
#
loop_
_entity_poly.entity_id
_entity_poly.type
_entity_poly.pdbx_seq_one_letter_code
_entity_poly.pdbx_strand_id
1 'polypeptide(L)'
;PELYNDMYRIYHSGKGSYHDIVKGIKLANEYSSVPVGVLSVINIDIEPEMLYDMYLSLDISSVDILLSDGNYENIPEKLALDLENNTTLHADWMIKIFDLWFNDTTNNLKIGYFERIMLSVLGYDVSADSMGNKNTDV
;
A
#
# COMPACT_ATOMS: atom_id res chain seq x y z
N PRO A 1 -7.13 6.11 5.27
CA PRO A 1 -8.23 6.89 5.88
C PRO A 1 -7.72 8.24 6.37
N GLU A 2 -8.59 9.27 6.48
CA GLU A 2 -8.21 10.67 6.74
C GLU A 2 -7.25 10.84 7.91
N LEU A 3 -7.66 10.37 9.09
CA LEU A 3 -6.88 10.46 10.32
C LEU A 3 -5.42 10.00 10.11
N TYR A 4 -5.25 8.81 9.54
CA TYR A 4 -3.92 8.22 9.33
C TYR A 4 -3.13 8.87 8.20
N ASN A 5 -3.80 9.32 7.14
CA ASN A 5 -3.13 10.05 6.07
C ASN A 5 -2.56 11.37 6.62
N ASP A 6 -3.37 12.12 7.34
CA ASP A 6 -3.03 13.47 7.78
C ASP A 6 -2.10 13.49 8.99
N MET A 7 -1.85 12.35 9.64
CA MET A 7 -0.72 12.21 10.58
C MET A 7 0.65 12.32 9.91
N TYR A 8 0.77 11.83 8.66
CA TYR A 8 2.07 11.70 7.98
C TYR A 8 2.18 12.52 6.69
N ARG A 9 1.06 12.95 6.11
CA ARG A 9 0.98 13.68 4.83
C ARG A 9 0.27 15.01 5.04
N ILE A 10 1.03 15.98 5.52
CA ILE A 10 0.58 17.36 5.70
C ILE A 10 1.32 18.30 4.74
N TYR A 11 0.67 19.40 4.39
CA TYR A 11 1.33 20.51 3.71
C TYR A 11 2.25 21.26 4.69
N HIS A 12 3.16 22.07 4.15
CA HIS A 12 3.99 22.99 4.95
C HIS A 12 3.18 23.94 5.84
N SER A 13 1.90 24.17 5.52
CA SER A 13 0.96 24.95 6.34
C SER A 13 0.40 24.19 7.55
N GLY A 14 0.70 22.89 7.70
CA GLY A 14 0.12 22.02 8.72
C GLY A 14 -1.27 21.46 8.36
N LYS A 15 -1.84 21.83 7.22
CA LYS A 15 -3.12 21.27 6.74
C LYS A 15 -2.92 19.83 6.25
N GLY A 16 -3.84 18.95 6.61
CA GLY A 16 -3.96 17.61 6.06
C GLY A 16 -4.16 17.58 4.54
N SER A 17 -3.65 16.54 3.89
CA SER A 17 -3.69 16.38 2.42
C SER A 17 -4.80 15.44 1.95
N TYR A 18 -5.46 14.71 2.85
CA TYR A 18 -6.38 13.63 2.49
C TYR A 18 -7.48 14.06 1.52
N HIS A 19 -8.21 15.14 1.83
CA HIS A 19 -9.32 15.59 0.99
C HIS A 19 -8.85 16.03 -0.40
N ASP A 20 -7.69 16.66 -0.50
CA ASP A 20 -7.13 17.10 -1.78
C ASP A 20 -6.67 15.89 -2.61
N ILE A 21 -6.11 14.85 -1.97
CA ILE A 21 -5.77 13.56 -2.59
C ILE A 21 -7.03 12.85 -3.11
N VAL A 22 -8.05 12.67 -2.28
CA VAL A 22 -9.31 12.00 -2.67
C VAL A 22 -10.00 12.74 -3.81
N LYS A 23 -10.00 14.08 -3.77
CA LYS A 23 -10.51 14.91 -4.87
C LYS A 23 -9.72 14.68 -6.16
N GLY A 24 -8.39 14.62 -6.07
CA GLY A 24 -7.51 14.33 -7.20
C GLY A 24 -7.80 12.98 -7.84
N ILE A 25 -7.97 11.93 -7.02
CA ILE A 25 -8.33 10.58 -7.51
C ILE A 25 -9.69 10.59 -8.21
N LYS A 26 -10.70 11.25 -7.63
CA LYS A 26 -12.03 11.36 -8.26
C LYS A 26 -11.97 12.06 -9.62
N LEU A 27 -11.23 13.17 -9.71
CA LEU A 27 -11.03 13.86 -10.98
C LEU A 27 -10.25 13.00 -11.98
N ALA A 28 -9.23 12.28 -11.53
CA ALA A 28 -8.50 11.36 -12.40
C ALA A 28 -9.42 10.26 -12.94
N ASN A 29 -10.26 9.65 -12.11
CA ASN A 29 -11.24 8.66 -12.55
C ASN A 29 -12.26 9.24 -13.55
N GLU A 30 -12.68 10.49 -13.37
CA GLU A 30 -13.66 11.15 -14.25
C GLU A 30 -13.08 11.48 -15.64
N TYR A 31 -11.83 11.94 -15.69
CA TYR A 31 -11.25 12.52 -16.91
C TYR A 31 -10.15 11.69 -17.58
N SER A 32 -9.58 10.70 -16.88
CA SER A 32 -8.53 9.85 -17.43
C SER A 32 -9.10 8.79 -18.35
N SER A 33 -8.46 8.58 -19.51
CA SER A 33 -8.72 7.42 -20.37
C SER A 33 -7.96 6.16 -19.93
N VAL A 34 -7.05 6.29 -18.95
CA VAL A 34 -6.28 5.18 -18.39
C VAL A 34 -6.73 4.88 -16.95
N PRO A 35 -6.73 3.59 -16.55
CA PRO A 35 -7.07 3.21 -15.18
C PRO A 35 -6.17 3.90 -14.15
N VAL A 36 -6.76 4.43 -13.09
CA VAL A 36 -6.01 5.12 -12.02
C VAL A 36 -5.46 4.09 -11.05
N GLY A 37 -4.17 4.21 -10.74
CA GLY A 37 -3.49 3.45 -9.70
C GLY A 37 -2.95 4.37 -8.61
N VAL A 38 -2.77 3.86 -7.40
CA VAL A 38 -2.23 4.64 -6.26
C VAL A 38 -1.10 3.90 -5.55
N LEU A 39 -0.26 4.66 -4.85
CA LEU A 39 0.75 4.13 -3.93
C LEU A 39 0.26 4.31 -2.49
N SER A 40 0.41 3.28 -1.67
CA SER A 40 -0.03 3.29 -0.28
C SER A 40 1.05 2.71 0.63
N VAL A 41 1.59 3.52 1.54
CA VAL A 41 2.57 3.04 2.52
C VAL A 41 1.85 2.22 3.59
N ILE A 42 2.40 1.06 3.92
CA ILE A 42 1.89 0.20 4.99
C ILE A 42 1.75 0.97 6.30
N ASN A 43 0.63 0.77 6.99
CA ASN A 43 0.43 1.31 8.32
C ASN A 43 -0.40 0.33 9.16
N ILE A 44 0.28 -0.41 10.03
CA ILE A 44 -0.31 -1.45 10.86
C ILE A 44 -1.25 -0.93 11.97
N ASP A 45 -1.38 0.39 12.17
CA ASP A 45 -2.38 0.95 13.10
C ASP A 45 -3.78 1.07 12.45
N ILE A 46 -3.86 0.86 11.14
CA ILE A 46 -5.12 0.90 10.40
C ILE A 46 -5.65 -0.53 10.37
N GLU A 47 -6.88 -0.75 10.81
CA GLU A 47 -7.52 -2.06 10.62
C GLU A 47 -7.52 -2.44 9.13
N PRO A 48 -7.07 -3.65 8.77
CA PRO A 48 -6.98 -4.10 7.37
C PRO A 48 -8.25 -3.87 6.56
N GLU A 49 -9.40 -4.23 7.13
CA GLU A 49 -10.73 -4.10 6.54
C GLU A 49 -11.05 -2.63 6.23
N MET A 50 -10.74 -1.71 7.18
CA MET A 50 -10.95 -0.28 6.98
C MET A 50 -10.11 0.27 5.84
N LEU A 51 -8.86 -0.18 5.72
CA LEU A 51 -7.98 0.27 4.63
C LEU A 51 -8.43 -0.30 3.29
N TYR A 52 -8.83 -1.57 3.25
CA TYR A 52 -9.32 -2.24 2.07
C TYR A 52 -10.62 -1.59 1.56
N ASP A 53 -11.60 -1.37 2.43
CA ASP A 53 -12.84 -0.65 2.11
C ASP A 53 -12.56 0.75 1.57
N MET A 54 -11.56 1.45 2.14
CA MET A 54 -11.15 2.74 1.61
C MET A 54 -10.61 2.62 0.18
N TYR A 55 -9.76 1.63 -0.13
CA TYR A 55 -9.29 1.41 -1.50
C TYR A 55 -10.45 1.19 -2.47
N LEU A 56 -11.42 0.34 -2.11
CA LEU A 56 -12.59 0.10 -2.93
C LEU A 56 -13.41 1.39 -3.14
N SER A 57 -13.58 2.19 -2.08
CA SER A 57 -14.33 3.46 -2.15
C SER A 57 -13.70 4.53 -3.06
N LEU A 58 -12.42 4.40 -3.38
CA LEU A 58 -11.70 5.31 -4.27
C LEU A 58 -11.92 5.00 -5.75
N ASP A 59 -12.55 3.86 -6.09
CA ASP A 59 -12.77 3.41 -7.48
C ASP A 59 -11.45 3.39 -8.29
N ILE A 60 -10.40 2.88 -7.66
CA ILE A 60 -9.07 2.74 -8.25
C ILE A 60 -8.91 1.34 -8.86
N SER A 61 -8.15 1.25 -9.94
CA SER A 61 -7.87 -0.03 -10.60
C SER A 61 -6.75 -0.82 -9.94
N SER A 62 -5.81 -0.12 -9.29
CA SER A 62 -4.68 -0.75 -8.62
C SER A 62 -4.19 0.06 -7.43
N VAL A 63 -3.65 -0.65 -6.46
CA VAL A 63 -2.85 -0.09 -5.38
C VAL A 63 -1.53 -0.83 -5.30
N ASP A 64 -0.45 -0.09 -5.08
CA ASP A 64 0.82 -0.66 -4.69
C ASP A 64 1.11 -0.40 -3.22
N ILE A 65 1.27 -1.46 -2.43
CA ILE A 65 1.60 -1.37 -1.01
C ILE A 65 3.11 -1.22 -0.89
N LEU A 66 3.54 -0.09 -0.34
CA LEU A 66 4.93 0.23 -0.09
C LEU A 66 5.29 -0.12 1.35
N LEU A 67 6.42 -0.77 1.55
CA LEU A 67 6.98 -0.97 2.89
C LEU A 67 7.45 0.38 3.46
N SER A 68 7.45 0.50 4.78
CA SER A 68 8.00 1.67 5.47
C SER A 68 9.46 1.84 5.09
N ASP A 69 9.83 3.05 4.67
CA ASP A 69 11.22 3.37 4.36
C ASP A 69 12.06 3.33 5.63
N GLY A 70 13.22 2.69 5.54
CA GLY A 70 14.08 2.41 6.67
C GLY A 70 15.41 1.81 6.23
N ASN A 71 16.42 1.95 7.08
CA ASN A 71 17.75 1.41 6.83
C ASN A 71 18.32 0.73 8.08
N TYR A 72 19.50 0.15 7.96
CA TYR A 72 20.15 -0.57 9.06
C TYR A 72 20.36 0.28 10.31
N GLU A 73 20.56 1.60 10.16
CA GLU A 73 20.73 2.52 11.28
C GLU A 73 19.40 3.09 11.80
N ASN A 74 18.39 3.19 10.92
CA ASN A 74 17.09 3.81 11.19
C ASN A 74 15.99 2.84 10.77
N ILE A 75 15.74 1.85 11.63
CA ILE A 75 14.65 0.90 11.45
C ILE A 75 13.32 1.62 11.70
N PRO A 76 12.27 1.41 10.89
CA PRO A 76 10.96 1.99 11.14
C PRO A 76 10.46 1.56 12.53
N GLU A 77 10.01 2.52 13.35
CA GLU A 77 9.70 2.32 14.78
C GLU A 77 8.83 1.08 15.03
N LYS A 78 7.77 0.92 14.24
CA LYS A 78 6.86 -0.23 14.39
C LYS A 78 7.48 -1.55 13.97
N LEU A 79 8.36 -1.53 12.96
CA LEU A 79 9.09 -2.72 12.56
C LEU A 79 10.13 -3.09 13.61
N ALA A 80 10.74 -2.10 14.28
CA ALA A 80 11.63 -2.34 15.42
C ALA A 80 10.88 -3.05 16.57
N LEU A 81 9.62 -2.69 16.84
CA LEU A 81 8.80 -3.38 17.84
C LEU A 81 8.60 -4.87 17.51
N ASP A 82 8.40 -5.22 16.23
CA ASP A 82 8.30 -6.61 15.80
C ASP A 82 9.60 -7.38 16.07
N LEU A 83 10.74 -6.78 15.78
CA LEU A 83 12.06 -7.38 16.00
C LEU A 83 12.38 -7.53 17.49
N GLU A 84 12.13 -6.50 18.29
CA GLU A 84 12.43 -6.48 19.72
C GLU A 84 11.59 -7.49 20.51
N ASN A 85 10.30 -7.60 20.16
CA ASN A 85 9.37 -8.46 20.86
C ASN A 85 9.22 -9.86 20.22
N ASN A 86 9.94 -10.12 19.13
CA ASN A 86 9.82 -11.34 18.33
C ASN A 86 8.37 -11.61 17.92
N THR A 87 7.68 -10.56 17.44
CA THR A 87 6.30 -10.60 16.92
C THR A 87 6.29 -10.45 15.39
N THR A 88 5.11 -10.67 14.80
CA THR A 88 4.90 -10.65 13.36
C THR A 88 3.75 -9.74 12.96
N LEU A 89 3.55 -8.61 13.67
CA LEU A 89 2.40 -7.73 13.48
C LEU A 89 2.29 -7.24 12.02
N HIS A 90 3.41 -6.93 11.37
CA HIS A 90 3.40 -6.57 9.95
C HIS A 90 2.97 -7.73 9.05
N ALA A 91 3.42 -8.96 9.34
CA ALA A 91 3.05 -10.12 8.56
C ALA A 91 1.56 -10.44 8.75
N ASP A 92 1.07 -10.45 9.99
CA ASP A 92 -0.33 -10.70 10.31
C ASP A 92 -1.25 -9.68 9.62
N TRP A 93 -0.84 -8.41 9.61
CA TRP A 93 -1.56 -7.35 8.91
C TRP A 93 -1.56 -7.54 7.38
N MET A 94 -0.40 -7.84 6.80
CA MET A 94 -0.27 -8.07 5.35
C MET A 94 -1.04 -9.31 4.88
N ILE A 95 -1.03 -10.38 5.68
CA ILE A 95 -1.81 -11.60 5.40
C ILE A 95 -3.30 -11.28 5.39
N LYS A 96 -3.81 -10.49 6.35
CA LYS A 96 -5.21 -10.07 6.36
C LYS A 96 -5.60 -9.25 5.11
N ILE A 97 -4.77 -8.28 4.71
CA ILE A 97 -5.02 -7.52 3.48
C ILE A 97 -4.97 -8.43 2.24
N PHE A 98 -4.04 -9.39 2.20
CA PHE A 98 -3.99 -10.40 1.14
C PHE A 98 -5.26 -11.24 1.10
N ASP A 99 -5.72 -11.76 2.23
CA ASP A 99 -6.91 -12.60 2.31
C ASP A 99 -8.18 -11.85 1.90
N LEU A 100 -8.32 -10.58 2.32
CA LEU A 100 -9.43 -9.72 1.88
C LEU A 100 -9.43 -9.55 0.36
N TRP A 101 -8.28 -9.19 -0.20
CA TRP A 101 -8.13 -8.95 -1.63
C TRP A 101 -8.28 -10.22 -2.48
N PHE A 102 -7.61 -11.30 -2.10
CA PHE A 102 -7.55 -12.53 -2.87
C PHE A 102 -8.89 -13.26 -2.90
N ASN A 103 -9.67 -13.15 -1.83
CA ASN A 103 -11.00 -13.76 -1.75
C ASN A 103 -12.14 -12.85 -2.25
N ASP A 104 -11.87 -11.57 -2.55
CA ASP A 104 -12.87 -10.68 -3.13
C ASP A 104 -13.06 -10.97 -4.63
N THR A 105 -14.12 -11.69 -4.96
CA THR A 105 -14.49 -12.00 -6.35
C THR A 105 -15.43 -10.97 -6.98
N THR A 106 -15.76 -9.90 -6.25
CA THR A 106 -16.74 -8.88 -6.67
C THR A 106 -16.09 -7.62 -7.21
N ASN A 107 -14.88 -7.31 -6.74
CA ASN A 107 -14.11 -6.15 -7.17
C ASN A 107 -12.90 -6.56 -8.01
N ASN A 108 -12.47 -5.69 -8.92
CA ASN A 108 -11.32 -5.93 -9.81
C ASN A 108 -10.07 -5.16 -9.36
N LEU A 109 -9.96 -4.82 -8.08
CA LEU A 109 -8.81 -4.11 -7.54
C LEU A 109 -7.56 -4.99 -7.66
N LYS A 110 -6.46 -4.44 -8.18
CA LYS A 110 -5.16 -5.11 -8.18
C LYS A 110 -4.29 -4.62 -7.03
N ILE A 111 -3.67 -5.53 -6.27
CA ILE A 111 -2.64 -5.17 -5.29
C ILE A 111 -1.28 -5.59 -5.85
N GLY A 112 -0.56 -4.62 -6.44
CA GLY A 112 0.67 -4.88 -7.20
C GLY A 112 1.75 -5.58 -6.39
N TYR A 113 1.86 -5.26 -5.09
CA TYR A 113 2.79 -5.94 -4.18
C TYR A 113 2.56 -7.45 -4.11
N PHE A 114 1.30 -7.88 -3.96
CA PHE A 114 0.97 -9.31 -3.88
C PHE A 114 1.02 -10.00 -5.23
N GLU A 115 0.54 -9.36 -6.30
CA GLU A 115 0.66 -9.90 -7.66
C GLU A 115 2.12 -10.21 -8.00
N ARG A 116 3.04 -9.32 -7.62
CA ARG A 116 4.48 -9.52 -7.79
C ARG A 116 5.01 -10.70 -6.97
N ILE A 117 4.60 -10.86 -5.71
CA ILE A 117 4.98 -12.04 -4.91
C ILE A 117 4.47 -13.32 -5.56
N MET A 118 3.21 -13.34 -5.99
CA MET A 118 2.60 -14.50 -6.65
C MET A 118 3.34 -14.86 -7.95
N LEU A 119 3.65 -13.86 -8.78
CA LEU A 119 4.40 -14.05 -10.02
C LEU A 119 5.81 -14.62 -9.74
N SER A 120 6.52 -14.10 -8.74
CA SER A 120 7.82 -14.62 -8.32
C SER A 120 7.73 -16.08 -7.86
N VAL A 121 6.71 -16.43 -7.07
CA VAL A 121 6.47 -17.82 -6.64
C VAL A 121 6.17 -18.75 -7.84
N LEU A 122 5.48 -18.23 -8.85
CA LEU A 122 5.20 -18.94 -10.10
C LEU A 122 6.41 -19.02 -11.06
N GLY A 123 7.57 -18.48 -10.67
CA GLY A 123 8.81 -18.55 -11.44
C GLY A 123 8.94 -17.48 -12.53
N TYR A 124 8.10 -16.45 -12.52
CA TYR A 124 8.27 -15.30 -13.40
C TYR A 124 9.36 -14.37 -12.86
N ASP A 125 10.05 -13.70 -13.77
CA ASP A 125 11.00 -12.65 -13.43
C ASP A 125 10.24 -11.36 -13.13
N VAL A 126 10.42 -10.81 -11.93
CA VAL A 126 9.69 -9.64 -11.43
C VAL A 126 10.69 -8.52 -11.13
N SER A 127 10.63 -7.42 -11.89
CA SER A 127 11.45 -6.24 -11.62
C SER A 127 10.74 -5.32 -10.62
N ALA A 128 11.23 -5.32 -9.38
CA ALA A 128 10.89 -4.36 -8.35
C ALA A 128 12.01 -4.32 -7.31
N ASP A 129 12.41 -3.13 -6.86
CA ASP A 129 13.47 -2.96 -5.85
C ASP A 129 13.18 -3.79 -4.59
N SER A 130 11.93 -3.79 -4.15
CA SER A 130 11.47 -4.54 -2.97
C SER A 130 11.55 -6.06 -3.12
N MET A 131 11.64 -6.57 -4.35
CA MET A 131 11.76 -8.01 -4.64
C MET A 131 13.22 -8.44 -4.89
N GLY A 132 14.18 -7.50 -4.74
CA GLY A 132 15.61 -7.79 -4.78
C GLY A 132 16.22 -8.03 -6.17
N ASN A 133 15.57 -7.55 -7.24
CA ASN A 133 16.00 -7.88 -8.60
C ASN A 133 17.15 -7.00 -9.15
N LYS A 134 17.82 -7.53 -10.18
CA LYS A 134 19.13 -7.17 -10.72
C LYS A 134 19.21 -5.91 -11.61
N ASN A 135 18.10 -5.24 -11.93
CA ASN A 135 18.07 -3.96 -12.67
C ASN A 135 16.66 -3.35 -12.62
N THR A 136 16.52 -2.22 -11.93
CA THR A 136 15.32 -1.38 -11.83
C THR A 136 15.48 -0.04 -12.59
N ASP A 137 16.68 0.23 -13.08
CA ASP A 137 16.99 1.39 -13.92
C ASP A 137 16.61 1.11 -15.38
N VAL A 138 15.61 1.84 -15.89
CA VAL A 138 15.29 1.96 -17.32
C VAL A 138 15.88 3.24 -17.90
#